data_AF-A0A126P8N8-F1
#
_entry.id   AF-A0A126P8N8-F1
#
_cell.length_a   1.000
_cell.length_b   1.000
_cell.length_c   1.000
_cell.angle_alpha   90.00
_cell.angle_beta   90.00
_cell.angle_gamma   90.00
#
_symmetry.space_group_name_H-M   'P 1'
#
loop_
_entity.id
_entity.type
_entity.pdbx_description
1 polymer ?
#
loop_
_entity_poly.entity_id
_entity_poly.type
_entity_poly.pdbx_seq_one_letter_code
_entity_poly.pdbx_strand_id
1 'polypeptide(L)'
;MSNCSFIGTDVGLRFKTARGRGGVVENIFVDGVAMTDIAGEAILFDMYYAAKDPVPLAGESTAPPVIAPMPLNAGTPVFRGFRIRNVVCKGAATGILVRGLPEMSIKDIALENITIECQKGLLCQEASGIRFTNVTLLSADTKPVLEVQNSQDIRFDGLRYTAGADLLLRVSGDRSKNVQLVNTDRKAAKKDVEIGPKVGKKAVVISQR
;
A
#
# COMPACT_ATOMS: atom_id res chain seq x y z
N MET A 1 18.55 7.60 -3.39
CA MET A 1 18.98 6.49 -4.26
C MET A 1 18.48 6.75 -5.66
N SER A 2 19.29 6.50 -6.69
CA SER A 2 18.86 6.71 -8.06
C SER A 2 19.53 5.77 -9.06
N ASN A 3 18.83 5.42 -10.14
CA ASN A 3 19.31 4.62 -11.27
C ASN A 3 19.90 3.27 -10.85
N CYS A 4 19.08 2.47 -10.15
CA CYS A 4 19.47 1.16 -9.64
C CYS A 4 18.65 0.04 -10.29
N SER A 5 19.26 -1.14 -10.38
CA SER A 5 18.61 -2.37 -10.83
C SER A 5 18.66 -3.43 -9.75
N PHE A 6 17.54 -4.11 -9.50
CA PHE A 6 17.45 -5.25 -8.59
C PHE A 6 16.93 -6.47 -9.34
N ILE A 7 17.61 -7.61 -9.22
CA ILE A 7 17.29 -8.84 -9.94
C ILE A 7 17.31 -10.01 -8.96
N GLY A 8 16.20 -10.75 -8.85
CA GLY A 8 16.14 -11.97 -8.03
C GLY A 8 16.22 -11.73 -6.52
N THR A 9 16.03 -10.49 -6.05
CA THR A 9 16.12 -10.14 -4.63
C THR A 9 14.83 -10.49 -3.87
N ASP A 10 14.93 -10.73 -2.57
CA ASP A 10 13.75 -11.00 -1.73
C ASP A 10 12.72 -9.86 -1.75
N VAL A 11 13.17 -8.61 -1.64
CA VAL A 11 12.33 -7.40 -1.65
C VAL A 11 13.09 -6.32 -2.40
N GLY A 12 12.37 -5.51 -3.16
CA GLY A 12 12.93 -4.38 -3.91
C GLY A 12 13.35 -3.22 -3.00
N LEU A 13 12.41 -2.33 -2.72
CA LEU A 13 12.61 -1.22 -1.79
C LEU A 13 12.08 -1.62 -0.39
N ARG A 14 12.99 -1.82 0.57
CA ARG A 14 12.64 -2.30 1.91
C ARG A 14 12.88 -1.24 2.98
N PHE A 15 11.80 -0.71 3.54
CA PHE A 15 11.81 0.16 4.72
C PHE A 15 11.10 -0.56 5.86
N LYS A 16 11.85 -0.98 6.89
CA LYS A 16 11.28 -1.76 8.00
C LYS A 16 11.74 -1.27 9.36
N THR A 17 10.86 -1.39 10.34
CA THR A 17 11.11 -1.13 11.75
C THR A 17 10.09 -1.88 12.61
N ALA A 18 10.20 -1.79 13.93
CA ALA A 18 9.28 -2.39 14.87
C ALA A 18 9.14 -1.54 16.13
N ARG A 19 8.06 -1.75 16.89
CA ARG A 19 7.91 -1.19 18.24
C ARG A 19 9.14 -1.51 19.11
N GLY A 20 9.51 -0.58 19.97
CA GLY A 20 10.70 -0.66 20.82
C GLY A 20 12.00 -0.19 20.15
N ARG A 21 12.02 0.03 18.83
CA ARG A 21 13.20 0.58 18.13
C ARG A 21 13.25 2.10 18.15
N GLY A 22 12.08 2.75 18.23
CA GLY A 22 11.99 4.21 18.16
C GLY A 22 12.56 4.76 16.85
N GLY A 23 13.03 5.99 16.92
CA GLY A 23 13.69 6.67 15.80
C GLY A 23 12.75 7.17 14.72
N VAL A 24 13.31 7.98 13.84
CA VAL A 24 12.62 8.59 12.71
C VAL A 24 13.37 8.25 11.43
N VAL A 25 12.64 7.76 10.43
CA VAL A 25 13.13 7.66 9.05
C VAL A 25 12.35 8.66 8.23
N GLU A 26 13.07 9.65 7.72
CA GLU A 26 12.49 10.71 6.90
C GLU A 26 13.42 11.25 5.83
N ASN A 27 12.84 12.00 4.88
CA ASN A 27 13.55 12.61 3.75
C ASN A 27 14.24 11.58 2.85
N ILE A 28 13.48 10.55 2.47
CA ILE A 28 13.96 9.48 1.59
C ILE A 28 13.51 9.74 0.16
N PHE A 29 14.48 9.74 -0.75
CA PHE A 29 14.27 10.00 -2.17
C PHE A 29 14.76 8.81 -3.00
N VAL A 30 13.88 8.26 -3.84
CA VAL A 30 14.17 7.17 -4.78
C VAL A 30 13.71 7.57 -6.17
N ASP A 31 14.59 7.42 -7.17
CA ASP A 31 14.32 7.80 -8.55
C ASP A 31 14.98 6.86 -9.56
N GLY A 32 14.21 6.26 -10.47
CA GLY A 32 14.78 5.43 -11.54
C GLY A 32 15.23 4.08 -11.00
N VAL A 33 14.27 3.21 -10.68
CA VAL A 33 14.55 1.86 -10.21
C VAL A 33 13.92 0.84 -11.15
N ALA A 34 14.72 -0.10 -11.63
CA ALA A 34 14.25 -1.26 -12.39
C ALA A 34 14.37 -2.54 -11.55
N MET A 35 13.32 -3.35 -11.54
CA MET A 35 13.25 -4.57 -10.74
C MET A 35 12.74 -5.73 -11.60
N THR A 36 13.34 -6.90 -11.43
CA THR A 36 12.90 -8.14 -12.08
C THR A 36 12.96 -9.30 -11.09
N ASP A 37 11.94 -10.15 -11.10
CA ASP A 37 11.87 -11.38 -10.31
C ASP A 37 12.07 -11.14 -8.80
N ILE A 38 11.31 -10.21 -8.23
CA ILE A 38 11.31 -9.95 -6.79
C ILE A 38 10.49 -11.02 -6.08
N ALA A 39 11.06 -11.72 -5.10
CA ALA A 39 10.38 -12.86 -4.47
C ALA A 39 9.17 -12.44 -3.62
N GLY A 40 9.28 -11.30 -2.93
CA GLY A 40 8.28 -10.75 -2.02
C GLY A 40 7.68 -9.44 -2.54
N GLU A 41 7.86 -8.35 -1.79
CA GLU A 41 7.32 -7.04 -2.12
C GLU A 41 8.24 -6.22 -3.04
N ALA A 42 7.68 -5.57 -4.06
CA ALA A 42 8.46 -4.61 -4.85
C ALA A 42 8.78 -3.35 -4.03
N ILE A 43 7.80 -2.83 -3.28
CA ILE A 43 7.97 -1.71 -2.35
C ILE A 43 7.32 -2.05 -1.01
N LEU A 44 8.11 -2.04 0.06
CA LEU A 44 7.71 -2.40 1.41
C LEU A 44 7.99 -1.25 2.39
N PHE A 45 6.92 -0.82 3.08
CA PHE A 45 7.00 -0.05 4.31
C PHE A 45 6.32 -0.83 5.42
N ASP A 46 7.08 -1.21 6.44
CA ASP A 46 6.53 -2.03 7.53
C ASP A 46 7.05 -1.59 8.90
N MET A 47 6.14 -1.07 9.73
CA MET A 47 6.38 -0.74 11.13
C MET A 47 5.83 -1.81 12.08
N TYR A 48 5.03 -2.75 11.58
CA TYR A 48 4.45 -3.86 12.32
C TYR A 48 5.15 -5.17 11.96
N TYR A 49 6.48 -5.13 11.95
CA TYR A 49 7.28 -6.30 11.64
C TYR A 49 7.23 -7.30 12.81
N ALA A 50 6.41 -8.34 12.68
CA ALA A 50 6.41 -9.51 13.55
C ALA A 50 7.14 -10.69 12.87
N ALA A 51 7.73 -11.59 13.66
CA ALA A 51 8.48 -12.72 13.12
C ALA A 51 7.64 -13.70 12.28
N LYS A 52 6.31 -13.69 12.42
CA LYS A 52 5.35 -14.41 11.57
C LYS A 52 4.02 -13.67 11.63
N ASP A 53 3.54 -13.21 10.47
CA ASP A 53 2.12 -12.91 10.33
C ASP A 53 1.32 -14.23 10.42
N PRO A 54 0.18 -14.26 11.12
CA PRO A 54 -0.68 -15.44 11.10
C PRO A 54 -1.06 -15.77 9.65
N VAL A 55 -0.79 -16.99 9.21
CA VAL A 55 -1.28 -17.48 7.92
C VAL A 55 -2.78 -17.77 8.11
N PRO A 56 -3.68 -17.09 7.38
CA PRO A 56 -5.11 -17.36 7.48
C PRO A 56 -5.38 -18.83 7.14
N LEU A 57 -6.12 -19.53 7.99
CA LEU A 57 -6.58 -20.89 7.69
C LEU A 57 -7.62 -20.86 6.57
N ALA A 58 -7.80 -21.98 5.86
CA ALA A 58 -8.81 -22.10 4.82
C ALA A 58 -10.21 -21.82 5.42
N GLY A 59 -10.86 -20.75 4.94
CA GLY A 59 -12.18 -20.30 5.44
C GLY A 59 -12.11 -19.09 6.39
N GLU A 60 -10.92 -18.65 6.79
CA GLU A 60 -10.75 -17.39 7.54
C GLU A 60 -10.81 -16.17 6.61
N SER A 61 -11.10 -15.02 7.21
CA SER A 61 -11.19 -13.75 6.48
C SER A 61 -9.87 -13.45 5.79
N THR A 62 -9.92 -13.12 4.50
CA THR A 62 -8.77 -12.62 3.74
C THR A 62 -8.46 -11.15 4.03
N ALA A 63 -9.19 -10.52 4.96
CA ALA A 63 -8.94 -9.16 5.38
C ALA A 63 -7.61 -9.06 6.15
N PRO A 64 -6.89 -7.94 6.06
CA PRO A 64 -5.65 -7.79 6.79
C PRO A 64 -5.91 -7.75 8.31
N PRO A 65 -5.00 -8.31 9.12
CA PRO A 65 -5.19 -8.45 10.55
C PRO A 65 -5.30 -7.08 11.22
N VAL A 66 -6.20 -6.95 12.19
CA VAL A 66 -6.33 -5.71 12.96
C VAL A 66 -5.14 -5.61 13.93
N ILE A 67 -4.38 -4.52 13.83
CA ILE A 67 -3.27 -4.24 14.74
C ILE A 67 -3.83 -3.61 16.02
N ALA A 68 -3.46 -4.15 17.17
CA ALA A 68 -3.83 -3.57 18.46
C ALA A 68 -3.04 -2.27 18.71
N PRO A 69 -3.69 -1.17 19.15
CA PRO A 69 -3.02 0.07 19.48
C PRO A 69 -2.16 -0.08 20.75
N MET A 70 -1.06 0.67 20.81
CA MET A 70 -0.23 0.79 22.02
C MET A 70 0.01 2.27 22.38
N PRO A 71 0.30 2.59 23.65
CA PRO A 71 0.70 3.95 24.04
C PRO A 71 1.97 4.39 23.31
N LEU A 72 2.01 5.66 22.92
CA LEU A 72 3.21 6.27 22.36
C LEU A 72 4.33 6.31 23.41
N ASN A 73 5.54 5.94 23.00
CA ASN A 73 6.74 6.05 23.82
C ASN A 73 7.98 6.28 22.94
N ALA A 74 9.15 6.43 23.55
CA ALA A 74 10.41 6.64 22.83
C ALA A 74 10.77 5.50 21.85
N GLY A 75 10.20 4.31 22.06
CA GLY A 75 10.32 3.14 21.20
C GLY A 75 9.31 3.08 20.05
N THR A 76 8.37 4.03 19.94
CA THR A 76 7.45 4.11 18.79
C THR A 76 8.18 4.68 17.58
N PRO A 77 8.37 3.90 16.49
CA PRO A 77 9.08 4.39 15.32
C PRO A 77 8.22 5.36 14.50
N VAL A 78 8.85 6.17 13.65
CA VAL A 78 8.16 7.11 12.76
C VAL A 78 8.72 7.03 11.35
N PHE A 79 7.85 6.75 10.37
CA PHE A 79 8.16 6.85 8.94
C PHE A 79 7.40 8.03 8.33
N ARG A 80 8.12 8.99 7.74
CA ARG A 80 7.50 10.10 7.00
C ARG A 80 8.37 10.66 5.87
N GLY A 81 7.79 11.40 4.93
CA GLY A 81 8.58 12.18 3.96
C GLY A 81 9.33 11.33 2.94
N PHE A 82 8.64 10.35 2.34
CA PHE A 82 9.19 9.52 1.26
C PHE A 82 8.73 10.03 -0.10
N ARG A 83 9.65 10.10 -1.06
CA ARG A 83 9.40 10.46 -2.46
C ARG A 83 10.01 9.39 -3.35
N ILE A 84 9.17 8.54 -3.94
CA ILE A 84 9.59 7.43 -4.80
C ILE A 84 9.01 7.66 -6.18
N ARG A 85 9.85 7.75 -7.19
CA ARG A 85 9.40 7.95 -8.56
C ARG A 85 10.15 7.13 -9.59
N ASN A 86 9.52 6.95 -10.75
CA ASN A 86 10.11 6.28 -11.90
C ASN A 86 10.58 4.85 -11.55
N VAL A 87 9.63 4.00 -11.16
CA VAL A 87 9.91 2.63 -10.75
C VAL A 87 9.22 1.65 -11.70
N VAL A 88 9.96 0.66 -12.20
CA VAL A 88 9.41 -0.43 -13.01
C VAL A 88 9.78 -1.74 -12.34
N CYS A 89 8.79 -2.61 -12.13
CA CYS A 89 8.98 -3.94 -11.57
C CYS A 89 8.30 -4.99 -12.43
N LYS A 90 9.07 -5.97 -12.92
CA LYS A 90 8.58 -7.12 -13.65
C LYS A 90 8.63 -8.36 -12.76
N GLY A 91 7.50 -8.65 -12.10
CA GLY A 91 7.37 -9.79 -11.20
C GLY A 91 7.69 -9.43 -9.75
N ALA A 92 6.65 -9.51 -8.91
CA ALA A 92 6.72 -9.46 -7.46
C ALA A 92 5.57 -10.28 -6.86
N ALA A 93 5.71 -10.84 -5.67
CA ALA A 93 4.55 -11.43 -4.97
C ALA A 93 3.54 -10.36 -4.55
N THR A 94 4.01 -9.20 -4.10
CA THR A 94 3.15 -8.04 -3.78
C THR A 94 3.72 -6.79 -4.41
N GLY A 95 2.88 -5.97 -5.05
CA GLY A 95 3.31 -4.71 -5.63
C GLY A 95 3.78 -3.73 -4.57
N ILE A 96 2.85 -3.28 -3.72
CA ILE A 96 3.15 -2.28 -2.68
C ILE A 96 2.51 -2.70 -1.36
N LEU A 97 3.33 -2.79 -0.31
CA LEU A 97 2.88 -2.98 1.06
C LEU A 97 3.22 -1.75 1.90
N VAL A 98 2.20 -1.14 2.48
CA VAL A 98 2.32 -0.11 3.51
C VAL A 98 1.61 -0.59 4.76
N ARG A 99 2.35 -0.78 5.85
CA ARG A 99 1.82 -1.22 7.14
C ARG A 99 2.39 -0.40 8.28
N GLY A 100 1.60 0.57 8.76
CA GLY A 100 1.92 1.39 9.92
C GLY A 100 1.44 0.80 11.24
N LEU A 101 1.34 1.66 12.25
CA LEU A 101 0.77 1.32 13.56
C LEU A 101 -0.48 2.16 13.83
N PRO A 102 -1.48 1.63 14.56
CA PRO A 102 -2.67 2.40 14.96
C PRO A 102 -2.35 3.71 15.69
N GLU A 103 -1.34 3.68 16.56
CA GLU A 103 -0.87 4.85 17.30
C GLU A 103 0.07 5.76 16.49
N MET A 104 0.67 5.25 15.41
CA MET A 104 1.62 5.99 14.58
C MET A 104 1.55 5.50 13.12
N SER A 105 0.66 6.12 12.36
CA SER A 105 0.52 5.81 10.94
C SER A 105 1.77 6.19 10.15
N ILE A 106 2.08 5.40 9.11
CA ILE A 106 3.04 5.82 8.08
C ILE A 106 2.45 7.01 7.36
N LYS A 107 3.22 8.10 7.19
CA LYS A 107 2.65 9.35 6.67
C LYS A 107 3.50 10.09 5.66
N ASP A 108 2.87 10.97 4.88
CA ASP A 108 3.53 11.82 3.88
C ASP A 108 4.44 11.02 2.90
N ILE A 109 3.81 10.13 2.14
CA ILE A 109 4.47 9.36 1.08
C ILE A 109 3.92 9.80 -0.28
N ALA A 110 4.81 10.05 -1.24
CA ALA A 110 4.46 10.25 -2.64
C ALA A 110 5.13 9.18 -3.51
N LEU A 111 4.30 8.48 -4.29
CA LEU A 111 4.68 7.45 -5.24
C LEU A 111 4.22 7.88 -6.64
N GLU A 112 5.14 8.10 -7.56
CA GLU A 112 4.85 8.71 -8.87
C GLU A 112 5.48 7.93 -10.03
N ASN A 113 4.75 7.72 -11.12
CA ASN A 113 5.25 7.05 -12.33
C ASN A 113 5.83 5.66 -12.00
N ILE A 114 4.96 4.78 -11.51
CA ILE A 114 5.33 3.43 -11.07
C ILE A 114 4.55 2.40 -11.87
N THR A 115 5.21 1.37 -12.39
CA THR A 115 4.57 0.24 -13.07
C THR A 115 5.06 -1.06 -12.46
N ILE A 116 4.16 -1.89 -11.94
CA ILE A 116 4.50 -3.15 -11.26
C ILE A 116 3.61 -4.29 -11.77
N GLU A 117 4.25 -5.34 -12.30
CA GLU A 117 3.65 -6.66 -12.49
C GLU A 117 3.79 -7.48 -11.21
N CYS A 118 2.68 -7.98 -10.66
CA CYS A 118 2.68 -8.64 -9.36
C CYS A 118 1.60 -9.72 -9.21
N GLN A 119 1.70 -10.57 -8.19
CA GLN A 119 0.59 -11.45 -7.82
C GLN A 119 -0.49 -10.65 -7.11
N LYS A 120 -0.16 -9.99 -5.99
CA LYS A 120 -1.07 -9.11 -5.24
C LYS A 120 -0.74 -7.65 -5.53
N GLY A 121 -1.76 -6.81 -5.67
CA GLY A 121 -1.60 -5.39 -5.95
C GLY A 121 -1.05 -4.59 -4.77
N LEU A 122 -1.92 -3.78 -4.16
CA LEU A 122 -1.56 -2.88 -3.06
C LEU A 122 -2.29 -3.25 -1.77
N LEU A 123 -1.54 -3.26 -0.67
CA LEU A 123 -2.08 -3.28 0.69
C LEU A 123 -1.59 -2.05 1.45
N CYS A 124 -2.52 -1.23 1.92
CA CYS A 124 -2.25 -0.01 2.66
C CYS A 124 -3.03 0.01 3.98
N GLN A 125 -2.31 -0.13 5.08
CA GLN A 125 -2.86 -0.29 6.41
C GLN A 125 -2.20 0.67 7.40
N GLU A 126 -3.00 1.34 8.23
CA GLU A 126 -2.55 2.36 9.19
C GLU A 126 -1.63 3.41 8.52
N ALA A 127 -2.12 4.03 7.46
CA ALA A 127 -1.40 5.05 6.70
C ALA A 127 -2.16 6.38 6.69
N SER A 128 -1.43 7.50 6.55
CA SER A 128 -2.03 8.83 6.47
C SER A 128 -1.33 9.73 5.44
N GLY A 129 -2.06 10.28 4.48
CA GLY A 129 -1.49 11.23 3.52
C GLY A 129 -0.56 10.58 2.51
N ILE A 130 -1.00 9.48 1.88
CA ILE A 130 -0.25 8.81 0.81
C ILE A 130 -0.84 9.16 -0.54
N ARG A 131 0.02 9.59 -1.47
CA ARG A 131 -0.34 9.96 -2.84
C ARG A 131 0.30 9.01 -3.84
N PHE A 132 -0.54 8.39 -4.66
CA PHE A 132 -0.16 7.54 -5.80
C PHE A 132 -0.55 8.27 -7.08
N THR A 133 0.43 8.69 -7.88
CA THR A 133 0.20 9.44 -9.12
C THR A 133 0.76 8.65 -10.30
N ASN A 134 -0.08 8.39 -11.31
CA ASN A 134 0.32 7.62 -12.49
C ASN A 134 0.95 6.25 -12.12
N VAL A 135 0.26 5.51 -11.26
CA VAL A 135 0.68 4.16 -10.82
C VAL A 135 -0.08 3.10 -11.62
N THR A 136 0.63 2.09 -12.11
CA THR A 136 0.08 0.96 -12.85
C THR A 136 0.36 -0.34 -12.08
N LEU A 137 -0.69 -1.03 -11.64
CA LEU A 137 -0.60 -2.32 -10.94
C LEU A 137 -1.21 -3.43 -11.80
N LEU A 138 -0.36 -4.25 -12.40
CA LEU A 138 -0.77 -5.41 -13.19
C LEU A 138 -0.78 -6.64 -12.29
N SER A 139 -1.78 -6.72 -11.40
CA SER A 139 -1.92 -7.82 -10.44
C SER A 139 -2.70 -9.00 -11.03
N ALA A 140 -2.31 -10.22 -10.66
CA ALA A 140 -3.04 -11.46 -10.98
C ALA A 140 -4.23 -11.67 -10.03
N ASP A 141 -4.01 -11.47 -8.73
CA ASP A 141 -5.07 -11.39 -7.73
C ASP A 141 -5.76 -10.04 -7.84
N THR A 142 -7.08 -10.06 -8.04
CA THR A 142 -7.88 -8.85 -8.30
C THR A 142 -9.06 -8.67 -7.36
N LYS A 143 -9.04 -9.34 -6.19
CA LYS A 143 -10.11 -9.28 -5.18
C LYS A 143 -9.60 -8.91 -3.77
N PRO A 144 -9.00 -7.73 -3.58
CA PRO A 144 -9.03 -6.58 -4.49
C PRO A 144 -7.67 -6.28 -5.15
N VAL A 145 -7.64 -5.32 -6.08
CA VAL A 145 -6.38 -4.72 -6.56
C VAL A 145 -5.78 -3.79 -5.50
N LEU A 146 -6.62 -3.01 -4.83
CA LEU A 146 -6.25 -2.08 -3.76
C LEU A 146 -6.99 -2.45 -2.48
N GLU A 147 -6.26 -2.77 -1.42
CA GLU A 147 -6.80 -2.95 -0.07
C GLU A 147 -6.34 -1.77 0.80
N VAL A 148 -7.30 -1.00 1.33
CA VAL A 148 -7.05 0.14 2.21
C VAL A 148 -7.77 -0.08 3.54
N GLN A 149 -7.02 -0.17 4.63
CA GLN A 149 -7.57 -0.42 5.97
C GLN A 149 -7.08 0.61 6.99
N ASN A 150 -7.99 1.12 7.82
CA ASN A 150 -7.69 2.10 8.88
C ASN A 150 -6.78 3.26 8.41
N SER A 151 -6.97 3.72 7.18
CA SER A 151 -6.05 4.68 6.56
C SER A 151 -6.77 5.95 6.13
N GLN A 152 -6.07 7.08 6.24
CA GLN A 152 -6.63 8.41 6.07
C GLN A 152 -5.93 9.18 4.96
N ASP A 153 -6.65 10.01 4.22
CA ASP A 153 -6.08 10.90 3.20
C ASP A 153 -5.22 10.16 2.16
N ILE A 154 -5.76 9.04 1.65
CA ILE A 154 -5.10 8.23 0.62
C ILE A 154 -5.63 8.66 -0.74
N ARG A 155 -4.76 9.06 -1.66
CA ARG A 155 -5.19 9.54 -2.98
C ARG A 155 -4.52 8.73 -4.08
N PHE A 156 -5.35 8.17 -4.96
CA PHE A 156 -4.95 7.55 -6.22
C PHE A 156 -5.36 8.47 -7.37
N ASP A 157 -4.39 8.93 -8.15
CA ASP A 157 -4.58 9.85 -9.27
C ASP A 157 -4.01 9.24 -10.55
N GLY A 158 -4.87 8.89 -11.51
CA GLY A 158 -4.43 8.26 -12.76
C GLY A 158 -3.94 6.82 -12.57
N LEU A 159 -4.59 6.05 -11.69
CA LEU A 159 -4.25 4.65 -11.49
C LEU A 159 -4.63 3.82 -12.74
N ARG A 160 -3.78 2.89 -13.14
CA ARG A 160 -4.08 1.85 -14.12
C ARG A 160 -3.94 0.47 -13.49
N TYR A 161 -4.74 -0.47 -13.95
CA TYR A 161 -4.77 -1.83 -13.40
C TYR A 161 -5.22 -2.84 -14.46
N THR A 162 -5.05 -4.14 -14.17
CA THR A 162 -5.49 -5.23 -15.06
C THR A 162 -7.00 -5.15 -15.35
N ALA A 163 -7.38 -5.04 -16.62
CA ALA A 163 -8.79 -5.04 -17.01
C ALA A 163 -9.47 -6.37 -16.63
N GLY A 164 -10.75 -6.29 -16.27
CA GLY A 164 -11.53 -7.43 -15.79
C GLY A 164 -11.33 -7.77 -14.31
N ALA A 165 -10.63 -6.92 -13.55
CA ALA A 165 -10.44 -7.09 -12.11
C ALA A 165 -11.77 -7.32 -11.36
N ASP A 166 -11.80 -8.28 -10.43
CA ASP A 166 -13.02 -8.61 -9.68
C ASP A 166 -13.47 -7.47 -8.77
N LEU A 167 -12.54 -6.82 -8.08
CA LEU A 167 -12.76 -5.68 -7.21
C LEU A 167 -11.56 -4.72 -7.28
N LEU A 168 -11.78 -3.48 -7.71
CA LEU A 168 -10.70 -2.49 -7.79
C LEU A 168 -10.24 -2.05 -6.39
N LEU A 169 -11.13 -1.49 -5.57
CA LEU A 169 -10.78 -0.98 -4.25
C LEU A 169 -11.66 -1.58 -3.15
N ARG A 170 -11.03 -2.13 -2.11
CA ARG A 170 -11.68 -2.35 -0.82
C ARG A 170 -11.20 -1.32 0.20
N VAL A 171 -12.14 -0.68 0.89
CA VAL A 171 -11.86 0.17 2.04
C VAL A 171 -12.51 -0.44 3.28
N SER A 172 -11.72 -0.67 4.32
CA SER A 172 -12.16 -1.28 5.58
C SER A 172 -11.63 -0.53 6.80
N GLY A 173 -12.16 -0.82 7.99
CA GLY A 173 -11.71 -0.21 9.25
C GLY A 173 -12.39 1.11 9.62
N ASP A 174 -12.61 1.31 10.91
CA ASP A 174 -13.37 2.45 11.46
C ASP A 174 -12.61 3.79 11.39
N ARG A 175 -11.28 3.74 11.26
CA ARG A 175 -10.42 4.91 11.09
C ARG A 175 -10.20 5.32 9.62
N SER A 176 -10.79 4.60 8.67
CA SER A 176 -10.63 4.94 7.25
C SER A 176 -11.41 6.20 6.87
N LYS A 177 -10.73 7.16 6.25
CA LYS A 177 -11.30 8.47 5.89
C LYS A 177 -10.61 9.07 4.67
N ASN A 178 -11.36 9.75 3.82
CA ASN A 178 -10.83 10.52 2.69
C ASN A 178 -9.91 9.69 1.76
N VAL A 179 -10.35 8.49 1.37
CA VAL A 179 -9.74 7.67 0.32
C VAL A 179 -10.29 8.14 -1.02
N GLN A 180 -9.41 8.64 -1.89
CA GLN A 180 -9.79 9.29 -3.15
C GLN A 180 -9.33 8.48 -4.35
N LEU A 181 -10.23 8.17 -5.27
CA LEU A 181 -9.90 7.69 -6.61
C LEU A 181 -10.23 8.78 -7.63
N VAL A 182 -9.21 9.26 -8.32
CA VAL A 182 -9.30 10.38 -9.27
C VAL A 182 -8.64 9.98 -10.58
N ASN A 183 -9.19 10.43 -11.71
CA ASN A 183 -8.66 10.20 -13.06
C ASN A 183 -8.38 8.71 -13.39
N THR A 184 -9.10 7.78 -12.75
CA THR A 184 -8.93 6.33 -12.89
C THR A 184 -10.13 5.75 -13.62
N ASP A 185 -9.91 4.96 -14.68
CA ASP A 185 -11.01 4.25 -15.35
C ASP A 185 -11.47 3.05 -14.51
N ARG A 186 -12.47 3.29 -13.67
CA ARG A 186 -13.09 2.30 -12.79
C ARG A 186 -13.95 1.26 -13.51
N LYS A 187 -14.37 1.53 -14.76
CA LYS A 187 -15.28 0.64 -15.50
C LYS A 187 -14.59 -0.62 -15.99
N ALA A 188 -13.25 -0.62 -15.99
CA ALA A 188 -12.45 -1.80 -16.30
C ALA A 188 -12.52 -2.88 -15.21
N ALA A 189 -13.10 -2.62 -14.02
CA ALA A 189 -13.34 -3.62 -12.98
C ALA A 189 -14.80 -4.09 -12.98
N LYS A 190 -15.05 -5.34 -12.57
CA LYS A 190 -16.41 -5.88 -12.36
C LYS A 190 -17.11 -5.17 -11.21
N LYS A 191 -16.37 -4.83 -10.16
CA LYS A 191 -16.82 -4.00 -9.03
C LYS A 191 -15.77 -2.93 -8.76
N ASP A 192 -16.20 -1.67 -8.67
CA ASP A 192 -15.29 -0.54 -8.49
C ASP A 192 -14.84 -0.41 -7.03
N VAL A 193 -15.77 -0.30 -6.08
CA VAL A 193 -15.46 -0.07 -4.67
C VAL A 193 -16.31 -0.96 -3.77
N GLU A 194 -15.67 -1.51 -2.74
CA GLU A 194 -16.30 -2.18 -1.62
C GLU A 194 -15.96 -1.44 -0.32
N ILE A 195 -16.99 -1.03 0.41
CA ILE A 195 -16.84 -0.29 1.67
C ILE A 195 -17.26 -1.21 2.81
N GLY A 196 -16.36 -1.45 3.76
CA GLY A 196 -16.62 -2.27 4.94
C GLY A 196 -17.65 -1.64 5.89
N PRO A 197 -18.33 -2.44 6.73
CA PRO A 197 -19.49 -2.00 7.51
C PRO A 197 -19.18 -0.92 8.56
N LYS A 198 -17.92 -0.82 9.00
CA LYS A 198 -17.47 0.16 10.01
C LYS A 198 -16.92 1.46 9.40
N VAL A 199 -16.82 1.54 8.08
CA VAL A 199 -16.26 2.71 7.40
C VAL A 199 -17.32 3.81 7.29
N GLY A 200 -16.93 5.06 7.54
CA GLY A 200 -17.85 6.20 7.43
C GLY A 200 -18.42 6.37 6.01
N LYS A 201 -19.69 6.77 5.89
CA LYS A 201 -20.39 6.91 4.59
C LYS A 201 -19.72 7.84 3.57
N LYS A 202 -18.88 8.78 4.02
CA LYS A 202 -18.15 9.75 3.19
C LYS A 202 -16.63 9.48 3.17
N ALA A 203 -16.21 8.28 3.58
CA ALA A 203 -14.79 7.95 3.67
C ALA A 203 -14.15 7.75 2.29
N VAL A 204 -14.94 7.43 1.26
CA VAL A 204 -14.43 7.26 -0.11
C VAL A 204 -14.99 8.36 -1.00
N VAL A 205 -14.11 9.05 -1.71
CA VAL A 205 -14.44 10.10 -2.68
C VAL A 205 -13.99 9.64 -4.05
N ILE A 206 -14.92 9.62 -5.00
CA ILE A 206 -14.62 9.25 -6.39
C ILE A 206 -14.93 10.47 -7.24
N SER A 207 -13.96 10.92 -8.03
CA SER A 207 -14.17 12.00 -9.00
C SER A 207 -13.76 11.52 -10.39
N GLN A 208 -14.69 11.67 -11.34
CA GLN A 208 -14.44 11.32 -12.74
C GLN A 208 -13.86 12.49 -13.51
N ARG A 209 -13.17 12.16 -14.59
CA ARG A 209 -13.06 13.03 -15.76
C ARG A 209 -14.14 12.62 -16.76
#